data_AF-A0A821JJ33-F1
#
_entry.id   AF-A0A821JJ33-F1
#
_cell.length_a   1.000
_cell.length_b   1.000
_cell.length_c   1.000
_cell.angle_alpha   90.00
_cell.angle_beta   90.00
_cell.angle_gamma   90.00
#
_symmetry.space_group_name_H-M   'P 1'
#
loop_
_entity.id
_entity.type
_entity.pdbx_description
1 polymer ?
#
loop_
_entity_poly.entity_id
_entity_poly.type
_entity_poly.pdbx_seq_one_letter_code
_entity_poly.pdbx_strand_id
1 'polypeptide(L)'
;MKVMIDTGANRSFISIKALDPSYGKHLINKSHSRIILADGYTSLSVFGTMTLSITMGDMLTSIKAFVVKELCADCILGMDFINKYKLIINTEEQIVSISDDYKRTTLKFAVNKNEIRYPARLINNVWVPPKQTVTV
;
A
#
# COMPACT_ATOMS: atom_id res chain seq x y z
N MET A 1 -1.33 -10.18 -9.27
CA MET A 1 -1.40 -9.44 -7.99
C MET A 1 -1.68 -7.98 -8.30
N LYS A 2 -2.72 -7.39 -7.68
CA LYS A 2 -3.02 -5.96 -7.74
C LYS A 2 -2.33 -5.26 -6.57
N VAL A 3 -1.39 -4.37 -6.90
CA VAL A 3 -0.64 -3.60 -5.89
C VAL A 3 -1.20 -2.17 -5.85
N MET A 4 -1.49 -1.70 -4.65
CA MET A 4 -1.89 -0.32 -4.40
C MET A 4 -0.72 0.42 -3.73
N ILE A 5 -0.36 1.59 -4.24
CA ILE A 5 0.56 2.51 -3.58
C ILE A 5 -0.29 3.47 -2.74
N ASP A 6 -0.04 3.53 -1.44
CA ASP A 6 -0.86 4.28 -0.49
C ASP A 6 0.02 5.21 0.37
N THR A 7 -0.07 6.52 0.11
CA THR A 7 0.67 7.54 0.87
C THR A 7 0.10 7.78 2.27
N GLY A 8 -1.14 7.34 2.55
CA GLY A 8 -1.76 7.40 3.87
C GLY A 8 -1.36 6.25 4.80
N ALA A 9 -0.80 5.18 4.25
CA ALA A 9 -0.34 4.03 5.02
C ALA A 9 1.12 4.17 5.45
N ASN A 10 1.41 4.09 6.75
CA ASN A 10 2.79 4.14 7.26
C ASN A 10 3.58 2.83 7.03
N ARG A 11 2.89 1.74 6.75
CA ARG A 11 3.44 0.39 6.62
C ARG A 11 2.90 -0.30 5.39
N SER A 12 3.66 -1.25 4.87
CA SER A 12 3.22 -2.11 3.77
C SER A 12 2.48 -3.34 4.29
N PHE A 13 1.45 -3.77 3.55
CA PHE A 13 0.57 -4.88 3.90
C PHE A 13 0.38 -5.83 2.72
N ILE A 14 0.11 -7.11 3.01
CA ILE A 14 -0.28 -8.10 2.01
C ILE A 14 -1.42 -8.97 2.54
N SER A 15 -2.39 -9.24 1.67
CA SER A 15 -3.45 -10.18 1.99
C SER A 15 -2.90 -11.59 2.00
N ILE A 16 -3.26 -12.38 3.00
CA ILE A 16 -2.95 -13.80 3.04
C ILE A 16 -3.53 -14.56 1.84
N LYS A 17 -4.61 -14.04 1.23
CA LYS A 17 -5.24 -14.61 0.03
C LYS A 17 -4.39 -14.41 -1.23
N ALA A 18 -3.51 -13.40 -1.23
CA ALA A 18 -2.62 -13.10 -2.35
C ALA A 18 -1.32 -13.93 -2.33
N LEU A 19 -1.10 -14.68 -1.25
CA LEU A 19 0.08 -15.51 -1.06
C LEU A 19 -0.19 -16.94 -1.52
N ASP A 20 0.83 -17.58 -2.10
CA ASP A 20 0.79 -19.02 -2.32
C ASP A 20 0.64 -19.74 -0.95
N PRO A 21 -0.18 -20.81 -0.85
CA PRO A 21 -0.38 -21.55 0.40
C PRO A 21 0.91 -22.00 1.09
N SER A 22 1.98 -22.24 0.33
CA SER A 22 3.30 -22.60 0.86
C SER A 22 3.97 -21.48 1.67
N TYR A 23 3.63 -20.20 1.44
CA TYR A 23 4.20 -19.05 2.16
C TYR A 23 3.76 -18.95 3.62
N GLY A 24 2.73 -19.67 4.05
CA GLY A 24 2.33 -19.72 5.47
C GLY A 24 3.45 -20.21 6.40
N LYS A 25 4.44 -20.94 5.87
CA LYS A 25 5.64 -21.39 6.59
C LYS A 25 6.69 -20.29 6.79
N HIS A 26 6.69 -19.27 5.94
CA HIS A 26 7.67 -18.17 5.94
C HIS A 26 7.23 -16.94 6.75
N LEU A 27 6.05 -16.99 7.38
CA LEU A 27 5.58 -15.98 8.31
C LEU A 27 6.49 -15.90 9.54
N ILE A 28 7.08 -14.72 9.75
CA ILE A 28 7.92 -14.39 10.91
C ILE A 28 7.07 -13.61 11.92
N ASN A 29 7.35 -13.78 13.22
CA ASN A 29 6.65 -13.12 14.32
C ASN A 29 5.14 -13.33 14.22
N LYS A 30 4.72 -14.61 14.32
CA LYS A 30 3.32 -15.03 14.40
C LYS A 30 2.69 -14.60 15.74
N SER A 31 2.67 -13.30 16.02
CA SER A 31 1.90 -12.74 17.12
C SER A 31 0.62 -12.16 16.54
N HIS A 32 -0.52 -12.56 17.11
CA HIS A 32 -1.80 -11.91 16.82
C HIS A 32 -1.73 -10.49 17.35
N SER A 33 -1.38 -9.57 16.47
CA SER A 33 -1.37 -8.14 16.75
C SER A 33 -2.48 -7.46 15.95
N ARG A 34 -2.92 -6.30 16.43
CA ARG A 34 -3.90 -5.47 15.75
C ARG A 34 -3.22 -4.18 15.31
N ILE A 35 -3.49 -3.78 14.08
CA ILE A 35 -3.08 -2.48 13.55
C ILE A 35 -4.33 -1.62 13.40
N ILE A 36 -4.30 -0.40 13.93
CA ILE A 36 -5.38 0.58 13.78
C ILE A 36 -5.22 1.26 12.42
N LEU A 37 -6.30 1.36 11.67
CA LEU A 37 -6.35 2.02 10.37
C LEU A 37 -6.36 3.54 10.51
N ALA A 38 -6.27 4.24 9.38
CA ALA A 38 -6.26 5.69 9.33
C ALA A 38 -7.54 6.35 9.90
N ASP A 39 -8.65 5.61 10.01
CA ASP A 39 -9.89 6.08 10.64
C ASP A 39 -9.81 6.14 12.17
N GLY A 40 -8.79 5.55 12.79
CA GLY A 40 -8.59 5.52 14.24
C GLY A 40 -9.45 4.50 14.99
N TYR A 41 -10.39 3.81 14.32
CA TYR A 41 -11.36 2.92 14.97
C TYR A 41 -11.32 1.50 14.42
N THR A 42 -11.07 1.34 13.12
CA THR A 42 -11.01 0.03 12.49
C THR A 42 -9.66 -0.61 12.77
N SER A 43 -9.68 -1.89 13.14
CA SER A 43 -8.47 -2.67 13.38
C SER A 43 -8.36 -3.84 12.41
N LEU A 44 -7.16 -4.03 11.86
CA LEU A 44 -6.81 -5.21 11.07
C LEU A 44 -6.07 -6.22 11.95
N SER A 45 -6.50 -7.47 11.89
CA SER A 45 -5.76 -8.57 12.51
C SER A 45 -4.56 -8.93 11.65
N VAL A 46 -3.40 -8.90 12.27
CA VAL A 46 -2.11 -9.27 11.68
C VAL A 46 -1.78 -10.70 12.08
N PHE A 47 -1.50 -11.54 11.10
CA PHE A 47 -1.05 -12.92 11.30
C PHE A 47 0.45 -13.03 11.52
N GLY A 48 1.20 -12.03 11.04
CA GLY A 48 2.64 -11.93 11.19
C GLY A 48 3.23 -10.96 10.17
N THR A 49 4.53 -11.10 9.95
CA THR A 49 5.27 -10.30 8.97
C THR A 49 6.03 -11.19 8.02
N MET A 50 6.28 -10.71 6.80
CA MET A 50 7.17 -11.37 5.86
C MET A 50 7.91 -10.37 4.99
N THR A 51 9.02 -10.80 4.42
CA THR A 51 9.75 -10.02 3.41
C THR A 51 9.16 -10.33 2.04
N LEU A 52 8.60 -9.33 1.39
CA LEU A 52 8.08 -9.40 0.03
C LEU A 52 9.15 -8.95 -0.95
N SER A 53 9.41 -9.79 -1.94
CA SER A 53 10.20 -9.44 -3.12
C SER A 53 9.25 -9.00 -4.23
N ILE A 54 9.38 -7.75 -4.69
CA ILE A 54 8.49 -7.17 -5.71
C ILE A 54 9.35 -6.71 -6.88
N THR A 55 9.10 -7.27 -8.06
CA THR A 55 9.73 -6.79 -9.29
C THR A 55 8.88 -5.66 -9.85
N MET A 56 9.46 -4.47 -9.93
CA MET A 56 8.87 -3.31 -10.58
C MET A 56 9.73 -2.94 -11.78
N GLY A 57 9.23 -3.21 -12.98
CA GLY A 57 10.03 -3.08 -14.21
C GLY A 57 11.20 -4.04 -14.19
N ASP A 58 12.41 -3.49 -14.24
CA ASP A 58 13.68 -4.21 -14.22
C ASP A 58 14.43 -4.07 -12.89
N MET A 59 13.71 -3.72 -11.82
CA MET A 59 14.23 -3.56 -10.48
C MET A 59 13.57 -4.55 -9.52
N LEU A 60 14.40 -5.37 -8.86
CA LEU A 60 13.96 -6.27 -7.79
C LEU A 60 14.01 -5.52 -6.46
N THR A 61 12.85 -5.32 -5.84
CA THR A 61 12.72 -4.65 -4.55
C THR A 61 12.40 -5.65 -3.44
N SER A 62 12.62 -5.24 -2.19
CA SER A 62 12.35 -6.04 -1.01
C SER A 62 11.82 -5.17 0.13
N ILE A 63 10.68 -5.54 0.71
CA ILE A 63 10.07 -4.81 1.83
C ILE A 63 9.49 -5.76 2.87
N LYS A 64 9.55 -5.38 4.15
CA LYS A 64 8.86 -6.10 5.21
C LYS A 64 7.40 -5.67 5.23
N ALA A 65 6.49 -6.60 4.97
CA ALA A 65 5.05 -6.35 4.98
C ALA A 65 4.35 -7.10 6.12
N PHE A 66 3.27 -6.51 6.61
CA PHE A 66 2.34 -7.15 7.53
C PHE A 66 1.34 -8.02 6.76
N VAL A 67 1.14 -9.24 7.24
CA VAL A 67 0.23 -10.20 6.60
C VAL A 67 -1.11 -10.15 7.31
N VAL A 68 -2.17 -9.85 6.56
CA VAL A 68 -3.52 -9.63 7.10
C VAL A 68 -4.56 -10.44 6.33
N LYS A 69 -5.75 -10.62 6.90
CA LYS A 69 -6.79 -11.46 6.29
C LYS A 69 -7.43 -10.82 5.06
N GLU A 70 -7.82 -9.56 5.19
CA GLU A 70 -8.64 -8.84 4.22
C GLU A 70 -8.05 -7.46 3.98
N LEU A 71 -7.91 -7.12 2.70
CA LEU A 71 -7.46 -5.84 2.18
C LEU A 71 -8.28 -5.53 0.93
N CYS A 72 -8.43 -4.24 0.62
CA CYS A 72 -9.06 -3.77 -0.61
C CYS A 72 -8.22 -4.04 -1.87
N ALA A 73 -6.95 -4.41 -1.69
CA ALA A 73 -6.01 -4.81 -2.74
C ALA A 73 -5.24 -6.06 -2.31
N ASP A 74 -4.55 -6.73 -3.23
CA ASP A 74 -3.73 -7.89 -2.86
C ASP A 74 -2.54 -7.47 -1.98
N CYS A 75 -1.94 -6.33 -2.29
CA CYS A 75 -0.83 -5.75 -1.55
C CYS A 75 -0.96 -4.22 -1.51
N ILE A 76 -0.66 -3.63 -0.36
CA ILE A 76 -0.57 -2.18 -0.15
C ILE A 76 0.89 -1.84 0.15
N LEU A 77 1.46 -0.93 -0.62
CA LEU A 77 2.79 -0.37 -0.40
C LEU A 77 2.65 1.01 0.24
N GLY A 78 3.04 1.07 1.51
CA GLY A 78 2.96 2.29 2.30
C GLY A 78 4.20 3.18 2.17
N MET A 79 4.24 4.20 3.03
CA MET A 79 5.34 5.15 3.15
C MET A 79 6.69 4.49 3.47
N ASP A 80 6.70 3.31 4.08
CA ASP A 80 7.94 2.55 4.29
C ASP A 80 8.58 2.09 2.97
N PHE A 81 7.77 1.63 2.01
CA PHE A 81 8.24 1.31 0.67
C PHE A 81 8.58 2.58 -0.12
N ILE A 82 7.68 3.57 -0.10
CA ILE A 82 7.82 4.83 -0.84
C ILE A 82 9.12 5.53 -0.45
N ASN A 83 9.40 5.66 0.85
CA ASN A 83 10.62 6.31 1.32
C ASN A 83 11.87 5.48 1.01
N LYS A 84 11.81 4.16 1.19
CA LYS A 84 12.94 3.26 0.92
C LYS A 84 13.40 3.33 -0.54
N TYR A 85 12.45 3.37 -1.46
CA TYR A 85 12.73 3.36 -2.90
C TYR A 85 12.52 4.72 -3.58
N LYS A 86 12.51 5.81 -2.79
CA LYS A 86 12.37 7.20 -3.25
C LYS A 86 11.29 7.33 -4.35
N LEU A 87 10.13 6.73 -4.10
CA LEU A 87 9.08 6.56 -5.10
C LEU A 87 8.47 7.92 -5.47
N ILE A 88 8.38 8.19 -6.77
CA ILE A 88 7.79 9.42 -7.32
C ILE A 88 6.60 9.03 -8.19
N ILE A 89 5.41 9.57 -7.86
CA ILE A 89 4.20 9.44 -8.67
C ILE A 89 4.02 10.74 -9.44
N ASN A 90 4.14 10.69 -10.76
CA ASN A 90 3.76 11.80 -11.64
C ASN A 90 2.43 11.46 -12.31
N THR A 91 1.36 12.10 -11.83
CA THR A 91 -0.01 11.87 -12.31
C THR A 91 -0.30 12.51 -13.66
N GLU A 92 0.41 13.60 -14.00
CA GLU A 92 0.30 14.28 -15.29
C GLU A 92 0.87 13.42 -16.40
N GLU A 93 2.08 12.88 -16.19
CA GLU A 93 2.76 12.00 -17.14
C GLU A 93 2.31 10.53 -17.04
N GLN A 94 1.50 10.20 -16.04
CA GLN A 94 1.03 8.83 -15.75
C GLN A 94 2.19 7.84 -15.55
N ILE A 95 3.21 8.27 -14.82
CA ILE A 95 4.38 7.45 -14.48
C ILE A 95 4.56 7.30 -12.99
N VAL A 96 5.08 6.14 -12.60
CA VAL A 96 5.67 5.89 -11.29
C VAL A 96 7.14 5.62 -11.50
N SER A 97 8.00 6.36 -10.82
CA SER A 97 9.43 6.09 -10.75
C SER A 97 9.79 5.52 -9.38
N ILE A 98 10.67 4.53 -9.34
CA ILE A 98 11.34 4.11 -8.12
C ILE A 98 12.85 4.13 -8.35
N SER A 99 13.61 4.33 -7.28
CA SER A 99 15.06 4.28 -7.32
C SER A 99 15.66 3.76 -6.02
N ASP A 100 16.75 3.02 -6.14
CA ASP A 100 17.68 2.80 -5.04
C ASP A 100 18.93 3.67 -5.25
N ASP A 101 20.03 3.36 -4.56
CA ASP A 101 21.27 4.12 -4.66
C ASP A 101 22.06 3.84 -5.96
N TYR A 102 21.62 2.88 -6.79
CA TYR A 102 22.33 2.44 -7.98
C TYR A 102 21.54 2.67 -9.27
N LYS A 103 20.20 2.58 -9.20
CA LYS A 103 19.35 2.55 -10.39
C LYS A 103 18.02 3.24 -10.15
N ARG A 104 17.50 3.85 -11.21
CA ARG A 104 16.11 4.34 -11.31
C ARG A 104 15.39 3.56 -12.41
N THR A 105 14.16 3.14 -12.11
CA THR A 105 13.25 2.57 -13.11
C THR A 105 11.95 3.36 -13.12
N THR A 106 11.36 3.49 -14.29
CA THR A 106 10.14 4.28 -14.52
C THR A 106 9.13 3.42 -15.25
N LEU A 107 7.94 3.34 -14.67
CA LEU A 107 6.81 2.57 -15.17
C LEU A 107 5.70 3.52 -15.58
N LYS A 108 5.15 3.32 -16.78
CA LYS A 108 3.88 3.94 -17.17
C LYS A 108 2.75 3.10 -16.57
N PHE A 109 1.81 3.71 -15.86
CA PHE A 109 0.61 3.00 -15.43
C PHE A 109 -0.52 3.25 -16.42
N ALA A 110 -1.18 2.17 -16.83
CA ALA A 110 -2.33 2.24 -17.70
C ALA A 110 -3.54 2.72 -16.89
N VAL A 111 -4.01 3.94 -17.17
CA VAL A 111 -5.32 4.38 -16.70
C VAL A 111 -6.36 3.59 -17.47
N ASN A 112 -7.15 2.77 -16.77
CA ASN A 112 -8.26 2.07 -17.38
C ASN A 112 -9.30 3.12 -17.81
N LYS A 113 -9.27 3.54 -19.08
CA LYS A 113 -10.15 4.60 -19.61
C LYS A 113 -11.64 4.24 -19.51
N ASN A 114 -11.95 2.97 -19.29
CA ASN A 114 -13.30 2.45 -19.11
C ASN A 114 -13.80 2.52 -17.66
N GLU A 115 -12.99 3.01 -16.71
CA GLU A 115 -13.48 3.24 -15.35
C GLU A 115 -14.48 4.39 -15.33
N ILE A 116 -15.67 4.07 -14.82
CA ILE A 116 -16.74 5.02 -14.57
C ILE A 116 -16.22 6.07 -13.60
N ARG A 117 -15.97 7.28 -14.11
CA ARG A 117 -15.63 8.43 -13.27
C ARG A 117 -16.89 8.88 -12.56
N TYR A 118 -17.02 8.55 -11.29
CA TYR A 118 -18.00 9.20 -10.43
C TYR A 118 -17.47 10.61 -10.12
N PRO A 119 -18.17 11.68 -10.51
CA PRO A 119 -17.77 13.02 -10.10
C PRO A 119 -17.87 13.10 -8.58
N ALA A 120 -16.73 13.17 -7.90
CA ALA A 120 -16.70 13.54 -6.50
C ALA A 120 -17.12 15.00 -6.40
N ARG A 121 -18.27 15.26 -5.78
CA ARG A 121 -18.71 16.60 -5.43
C ARG A 121 -18.48 16.82 -3.95
N LEU A 122 -17.89 17.96 -3.61
CA LEU A 122 -17.82 18.41 -2.23
C LEU A 122 -19.24 18.75 -1.79
N ILE A 123 -19.83 17.88 -0.96
CA ILE A 123 -21.19 18.10 -0.46
C ILE A 123 -21.16 19.08 0.72
N ASN A 124 -20.13 18.97 1.58
CA ASN A 124 -19.93 19.82 2.75
C ASN A 124 -18.46 20.18 2.93
N ASN A 125 -18.19 21.40 3.41
CA ASN A 125 -16.89 21.78 3.94
C ASN A 125 -16.80 21.32 5.40
N VAL A 126 -15.82 20.46 5.70
CA VAL A 126 -15.52 20.08 7.08
C VAL A 126 -14.11 20.58 7.42
N TRP A 127 -14.02 21.40 8.47
CA TRP A 127 -12.74 21.87 8.98
C TRP A 127 -12.26 20.89 10.04
N VAL A 128 -11.10 20.26 9.82
CA VAL A 128 -10.50 19.30 10.75
C VAL A 128 -9.29 19.96 11.42
N PRO A 129 -9.38 20.35 12.70
CA PRO A 129 -8.24 20.89 13.42
C PRO A 129 -7.12 19.84 13.52
N PRO A 130 -5.84 20.27 13.65
CA PRO A 130 -4.74 19.35 13.85
C PRO A 130 -4.99 18.40 15.03
N LYS A 131 -4.75 17.10 14.82
CA LYS A 131 -4.91 16.03 15.82
C LYS A 131 -6.36 15.78 16.29
N GLN A 132 -7.36 16.14 15.49
CA GLN A 132 -8.76 15.83 15.78
C GLN A 132 -9.36 14.90 14.73
N THR A 133 -10.39 14.16 15.13
CA THR A 133 -11.22 13.33 14.26
C THR A 133 -12.60 13.97 14.17
N VAL A 134 -13.16 14.03 12.96
CA VAL A 134 -14.52 14.51 12.69
C VAL A 134 -15.34 13.37 12.12
N THR A 135 -16.63 13.33 12.46
CA THR A 135 -17.59 12.43 11.82
C THR A 135 -18.24 13.18 10.66
N VAL A 136 -18.19 12.59 9.46
CA VAL A 136 -18.70 13.18 8.21
C VAL A 136 -19.85 12.35 7.68
#